data_AF-A0A520GRM2-F1
#
_entry.id   AF-A0A520GRM2-F1
#
_cell.length_a   1.000
_cell.length_b   1.000
_cell.length_c   1.000
_cell.angle_alpha   90.00
_cell.angle_beta   90.00
_cell.angle_gamma   90.00
#
_symmetry.space_group_name_H-M   'P 1'
#
loop_
_entity.id
_entity.type
_entity.pdbx_description
1 polymer ?
#
loop_
_entity_poly.entity_id
_entity_poly.type
_entity_poly.pdbx_seq_one_letter_code
_entity_poly.pdbx_strand_id
1 'polypeptide(L)'
;SGEAPSEPRVIHYDPRLSADLGGLHVAPERQARTLLSLGFTIGAIKSADAFSDALFSTIEGKWPVTVPSWRRDVDGPADLVEEVVRIEGIDNIPSTPLPRLPGVAKPTATPEQKLERRARRAAAARGLDEAVTWSFLSEAEAVPFGGGAWTLANPISEDLKVMRPSLLPGLLAATGRNLKRGQQSVRLFEIGRRYLADAERATLGVVLAGDRRPRGWRDGKAASFDAYDAKAEALALLAASGAPVDNLQVMGEAGDAWHPGQSGTLRLGPKTVLASFGMLHPLVLKAFDLDGAVAAVEVYLDAIPPKRASGFARPAYTPPATPAALATDALVR
;
A
#
# COMPACT_ATOMS: atom_id res chain seq x y z
N SER A 1 6.47 -24.07 -41.12
CA SER A 1 7.62 -23.46 -41.83
C SER A 1 8.84 -23.64 -40.95
N GLY A 2 9.81 -24.46 -41.36
CA GLY A 2 11.03 -24.66 -40.59
C GLY A 2 11.97 -23.48 -40.84
N GLU A 3 12.12 -22.60 -39.86
CA GLU A 3 13.22 -21.64 -39.87
C GLU A 3 14.56 -22.40 -39.85
N ALA A 4 15.55 -21.85 -40.55
CA ALA A 4 16.91 -22.35 -40.48
C ALA A 4 17.38 -22.38 -39.02
N PRO A 5 18.17 -23.38 -38.58
CA PRO A 5 18.69 -23.39 -37.22
C PRO A 5 19.43 -22.08 -36.96
N SER A 6 19.02 -21.37 -35.90
CA SER A 6 19.63 -20.11 -35.48
C SER A 6 21.15 -20.31 -35.35
N GLU A 7 21.93 -19.39 -35.90
CA GLU A 7 23.39 -19.41 -35.72
C GLU A 7 23.72 -19.56 -34.22
N PRO A 8 24.72 -20.39 -33.86
CA PRO A 8 25.09 -20.58 -32.47
C PRO A 8 25.46 -19.24 -31.84
N ARG A 9 24.77 -18.88 -30.75
CA ARG A 9 25.02 -17.62 -30.05
C ARG A 9 26.39 -17.69 -29.37
N VAL A 10 27.25 -16.70 -29.66
CA VAL A 10 28.58 -16.57 -29.05
C VAL A 10 28.63 -15.34 -28.15
N ILE A 11 28.94 -15.55 -26.88
CA ILE A 11 29.08 -14.51 -25.85
C ILE A 11 30.57 -14.35 -25.52
N HIS A 12 31.05 -13.11 -25.53
CA HIS A 12 32.43 -12.80 -25.14
C HIS A 12 32.50 -12.59 -23.62
N TYR A 13 32.90 -13.64 -22.91
CA TYR A 13 32.92 -13.72 -21.45
C TYR A 13 34.27 -13.30 -20.86
N ASP A 14 34.29 -12.36 -19.92
CA ASP A 14 35.49 -12.01 -19.15
C ASP A 14 35.45 -12.73 -17.80
N PRO A 15 36.42 -13.62 -17.47
CA PRO A 15 36.40 -14.42 -16.25
C PRO A 15 36.43 -13.60 -14.95
N ARG A 16 36.90 -12.34 -15.04
CA ARG A 16 36.90 -11.41 -13.91
C ARG A 16 35.48 -11.07 -13.45
N LEU A 17 34.49 -11.19 -14.34
CA LEU A 17 33.09 -10.93 -14.03
C LEU A 17 32.54 -11.86 -12.94
N SER A 18 33.11 -13.06 -12.75
CA SER A 18 32.74 -13.91 -11.61
C SER A 18 32.95 -13.19 -10.27
N ALA A 19 34.06 -12.45 -10.14
CA ALA A 19 34.32 -11.65 -8.94
C ALA A 19 33.55 -10.33 -8.96
N ASP A 20 33.58 -9.61 -10.08
CA ASP A 20 33.02 -8.25 -10.18
C ASP A 20 31.48 -8.21 -10.10
N LEU A 21 30.81 -9.20 -10.71
CA LEU A 21 29.35 -9.31 -10.72
C LEU A 21 28.86 -10.39 -9.75
N GLY A 22 29.53 -11.55 -9.73
CA GLY A 22 29.11 -12.70 -8.91
C GLY A 22 29.56 -12.62 -7.45
N GLY A 23 30.47 -11.71 -7.11
CA GLY A 23 31.01 -11.57 -5.75
C GLY A 23 31.88 -12.74 -5.29
N LEU A 24 32.24 -13.66 -6.19
CA LEU A 24 33.02 -14.85 -5.89
C LEU A 24 34.21 -14.98 -6.82
N HIS A 25 35.42 -14.99 -6.25
CA HIS A 25 36.62 -15.26 -7.01
C HIS A 25 36.72 -16.77 -7.31
N VAL A 26 36.43 -17.14 -8.55
CA VAL A 26 36.56 -18.51 -9.05
C VAL A 26 37.73 -18.54 -10.02
N ALA A 27 38.65 -19.49 -9.86
CA ALA A 27 39.81 -19.60 -10.76
C ALA A 27 39.33 -19.78 -12.22
N PRO A 28 39.92 -19.08 -13.21
CA PRO A 28 39.46 -19.16 -14.60
C PRO A 28 39.34 -20.60 -15.13
N GLU A 29 40.26 -21.49 -14.79
CA GLU A 29 40.24 -22.89 -15.18
C GLU A 29 39.00 -23.61 -14.64
N ARG A 30 38.61 -23.28 -13.40
CA ARG A 30 37.42 -23.83 -12.75
C ARG A 30 36.15 -23.31 -13.42
N GLN A 31 36.10 -22.02 -13.74
CA GLN A 31 34.98 -21.44 -14.48
C GLN A 31 34.81 -22.12 -15.85
N ALA A 32 35.91 -22.32 -16.58
CA ALA A 32 35.91 -22.97 -17.89
C ALA A 32 35.42 -24.41 -17.81
N ARG A 33 35.92 -25.21 -16.85
CA ARG A 33 35.43 -26.58 -16.62
C ARG A 33 33.94 -26.60 -16.32
N THR A 34 33.46 -25.70 -15.46
CA THR A 34 32.04 -25.58 -15.13
C THR A 34 31.19 -25.30 -16.37
N LEU A 35 31.54 -24.29 -17.17
CA LEU A 35 30.81 -23.96 -18.39
C LEU A 35 30.85 -25.12 -19.41
N LEU A 36 32.01 -25.74 -19.61
CA LEU A 36 32.14 -26.90 -20.51
C LEU A 36 31.31 -28.10 -20.03
N SER A 37 31.27 -28.38 -18.72
CA SER A 37 30.44 -29.44 -18.14
C SER A 37 28.94 -29.18 -18.28
N LEU A 38 28.54 -27.92 -18.37
CA LEU A 38 27.15 -27.50 -18.62
C LEU A 38 26.79 -27.50 -20.12
N GLY A 39 27.74 -27.86 -20.99
CA GLY A 39 27.55 -28.00 -22.43
C GLY A 39 27.83 -26.74 -23.24
N PHE A 40 28.35 -25.68 -22.62
CA PHE A 40 28.91 -24.55 -23.37
C PHE A 40 30.21 -24.97 -24.06
N THR A 41 30.60 -24.27 -25.11
CA THR A 41 31.94 -24.43 -25.72
C THR A 41 32.72 -23.14 -25.60
N ILE A 42 34.05 -23.22 -25.53
CA ILE A 42 34.93 -22.06 -25.37
C ILE A 42 35.94 -22.07 -26.51
N GLY A 43 35.72 -21.23 -27.52
CA GLY A 43 36.52 -21.20 -28.74
C GLY A 43 36.62 -22.59 -29.39
N ALA A 44 37.82 -23.16 -29.43
CA ALA A 44 38.07 -24.50 -29.98
C ALA A 44 37.77 -25.65 -28.99
N ILE A 45 37.56 -25.36 -27.71
CA ILE A 45 37.32 -26.37 -26.66
C ILE A 45 35.84 -26.72 -26.62
N LYS A 46 35.51 -27.96 -27.00
CA LYS A 46 34.11 -28.39 -27.21
C LYS A 46 33.49 -29.15 -26.02
N SER A 47 34.28 -29.61 -25.07
CA SER A 47 33.79 -30.35 -23.90
C SER A 47 34.76 -30.27 -22.74
N ALA A 48 34.29 -30.63 -21.54
CA ALA A 48 35.12 -30.69 -20.35
C ALA A 48 36.21 -31.78 -20.45
N ASP A 49 35.94 -32.88 -21.16
CA ASP A 49 36.93 -33.94 -21.40
C ASP A 49 38.08 -33.50 -22.32
N ALA A 50 37.81 -32.54 -23.22
CA ALA A 50 38.81 -31.94 -24.10
C ALA A 50 39.59 -30.80 -23.42
N PHE A 51 39.26 -30.48 -22.16
CA PHE A 51 39.93 -29.43 -21.41
C PHE A 51 41.28 -29.90 -20.88
N SER A 52 42.33 -29.11 -21.15
CA SER A 52 43.61 -29.24 -20.47
C SER A 52 44.11 -27.87 -20.03
N ASP A 53 44.76 -27.79 -18.88
CA ASP A 53 45.27 -26.53 -18.34
C ASP A 53 46.27 -25.87 -19.32
N ALA A 54 47.04 -26.68 -20.08
CA ALA A 54 47.93 -26.19 -21.12
C ALA A 54 47.19 -25.54 -22.30
N LEU A 55 46.12 -26.16 -22.81
CA LEU A 55 45.30 -25.59 -23.89
C LEU A 55 44.58 -24.31 -23.42
N PHE A 56 44.11 -24.31 -22.18
CA PHE A 56 43.44 -23.16 -21.60
C PHE A 56 44.38 -21.98 -21.35
N SER A 57 45.64 -22.23 -20.97
CA SER A 57 46.64 -21.18 -20.74
C SER A 57 46.94 -20.31 -21.97
N THR A 58 46.54 -20.75 -23.16
CA THR A 58 46.66 -19.99 -24.42
C THR A 58 45.47 -19.05 -24.69
N ILE A 59 44.41 -19.09 -23.88
CA ILE A 59 43.22 -18.24 -24.04
C ILE A 59 43.38 -16.99 -23.16
N GLU A 60 43.79 -15.89 -23.78
CA GLU A 60 43.87 -14.59 -23.11
C GLU A 60 42.62 -13.74 -23.31
N GLY A 61 42.29 -12.89 -22.33
CA GLY A 61 41.21 -11.91 -22.45
C GLY A 61 39.81 -12.52 -22.39
N LYS A 62 38.92 -12.06 -23.29
CA LYS A 62 37.51 -12.49 -23.32
C LYS A 62 37.35 -13.80 -24.09
N TRP A 63 36.67 -14.76 -23.49
CA TRP A 63 36.41 -16.07 -24.05
C TRP A 63 35.22 -16.04 -24.99
N PRO A 64 35.34 -16.53 -26.24
CA PRO A 64 34.18 -16.76 -27.09
C PRO A 64 33.44 -18.01 -26.61
N VAL A 65 32.42 -17.82 -25.77
CA VAL A 65 31.60 -18.89 -25.22
C VAL A 65 30.40 -19.12 -26.13
N THR A 66 30.30 -20.29 -26.75
CA THR A 66 29.13 -20.65 -27.55
C THR A 66 28.08 -21.26 -26.65
N VAL A 67 26.86 -20.71 -26.72
CA VAL A 67 25.69 -21.18 -25.98
C VAL A 67 25.13 -22.44 -26.65
N PRO A 68 24.88 -23.53 -25.89
CA PRO A 68 24.28 -24.73 -26.46
C PRO A 68 22.82 -24.47 -26.87
N SER A 69 22.36 -25.14 -27.93
CA SER A 69 21.08 -24.86 -28.57
C SER A 69 19.84 -25.04 -27.68
N TRP A 70 19.95 -25.81 -26.59
CA TRP A 70 18.85 -26.01 -25.63
C TRP A 70 18.78 -24.94 -24.54
N ARG A 71 19.80 -24.08 -24.39
CA ARG A 71 19.82 -22.98 -23.42
C ARG A 71 19.26 -21.71 -24.05
N ARG A 72 17.97 -21.47 -23.83
CA ARG A 72 17.23 -20.29 -24.33
C ARG A 72 17.28 -19.08 -23.39
N ASP A 73 17.83 -19.28 -22.20
CA ASP A 73 17.90 -18.38 -21.06
C ASP A 73 19.24 -17.61 -20.96
N VAL A 74 20.17 -17.83 -21.91
CA VAL A 74 21.52 -17.26 -21.86
C VAL A 74 21.70 -16.26 -22.99
N ASP A 75 21.62 -14.97 -22.66
CA ASP A 75 21.67 -13.84 -23.58
C ASP A 75 22.98 -13.04 -23.47
N GLY A 76 23.68 -13.08 -22.32
CA GLY A 76 24.88 -12.27 -22.10
C GLY A 76 25.85 -12.79 -21.03
N PRO A 77 26.94 -12.03 -20.77
CA PRO A 77 27.99 -12.44 -19.84
C PRO A 77 27.52 -12.66 -18.40
N ALA A 78 26.47 -11.95 -17.97
CA ALA A 78 25.91 -12.09 -16.62
C ALA A 78 25.29 -13.48 -16.38
N ASP A 79 24.67 -14.07 -17.41
CA ASP A 79 24.07 -15.41 -17.31
C ASP A 79 25.18 -16.48 -17.18
N LEU A 80 26.34 -16.27 -17.82
CA LEU A 80 27.51 -17.12 -17.64
C LEU A 80 28.11 -17.00 -16.23
N VAL A 81 28.10 -15.78 -15.65
CA VAL A 81 28.46 -15.59 -14.23
C VAL A 81 27.48 -16.34 -13.33
N GLU A 82 26.17 -16.24 -13.59
CA GLU A 82 25.15 -16.98 -12.83
C GLU A 82 25.43 -18.47 -12.87
N GLU A 83 25.72 -19.06 -14.03
CA GLU A 83 26.03 -20.49 -14.15
C GLU A 83 27.27 -20.90 -13.37
N VAL A 84 28.33 -20.10 -13.42
CA VAL A 84 29.56 -20.32 -12.63
C VAL A 84 29.24 -20.26 -11.13
N VAL A 85 28.59 -19.19 -10.67
CA VAL A 85 28.24 -19.00 -9.26
C VAL A 85 27.27 -20.06 -8.76
N ARG A 86 26.30 -20.48 -9.59
CA ARG A 86 25.32 -21.52 -9.26
C ARG A 86 25.97 -22.87 -8.99
N ILE A 87 27.00 -23.22 -9.76
CA ILE A 87 27.75 -24.48 -9.59
C ILE A 87 28.76 -24.39 -8.44
N GLU A 88 29.40 -23.23 -8.25
CA GLU A 88 30.27 -23.02 -7.09
C GLU A 88 29.49 -22.95 -5.78
N GLY A 89 28.20 -22.62 -5.84
CA GLY A 89 27.30 -22.58 -4.70
C GLY A 89 27.08 -21.16 -4.18
N ILE A 90 25.83 -20.71 -4.20
CA ILE A 90 25.43 -19.36 -3.76
C ILE A 90 25.83 -19.12 -2.29
N ASP A 91 25.80 -20.16 -1.46
CA ASP A 91 26.18 -20.09 -0.04
C ASP A 91 27.67 -19.76 0.18
N ASN A 92 28.52 -19.97 -0.84
CA ASN A 92 29.94 -19.63 -0.78
C ASN A 92 30.22 -18.16 -1.08
N ILE A 93 29.22 -17.38 -1.49
CA ILE A 93 29.38 -15.94 -1.73
C ILE A 93 29.54 -15.24 -0.38
N PRO A 94 30.68 -14.56 -0.11
CA PRO A 94 30.92 -13.93 1.17
C PRO A 94 29.92 -12.78 1.41
N SER A 95 29.28 -12.80 2.59
CA SER A 95 28.43 -11.69 3.03
C SER A 95 29.30 -10.44 3.28
N THR A 96 29.34 -9.57 2.28
CA THR A 96 30.15 -8.35 2.33
C THR A 96 29.25 -7.17 2.69
N PRO A 97 29.51 -6.46 3.81
CA PRO A 97 28.74 -5.27 4.17
C PRO A 97 28.81 -4.21 3.07
N LEU A 98 27.66 -3.62 2.73
CA LEU A 98 27.63 -2.49 1.83
C LEU A 98 28.46 -1.32 2.41
N PRO A 99 29.26 -0.62 1.58
CA PRO A 99 30.03 0.52 2.04
C PRO A 99 29.10 1.59 2.61
N ARG A 100 29.48 2.17 3.75
CA ARG A 100 28.74 3.31 4.32
C ARG A 100 28.97 4.53 3.43
N LEU A 101 27.93 4.99 2.76
CA LEU A 101 27.98 6.26 2.06
C LEU A 101 28.15 7.39 3.10
N PRO A 102 29.09 8.34 2.89
CA PRO A 102 29.25 9.48 3.78
C PRO A 102 28.01 10.37 3.77
N GLY A 103 27.60 10.88 4.94
CA GLY A 103 26.49 11.82 5.10
C GLY A 103 25.38 11.34 6.03
N VAL A 104 24.31 12.15 6.13
CA VAL A 104 23.10 11.83 6.90
C VAL A 104 22.15 11.00 6.03
N ALA A 105 21.57 9.95 6.60
CA ALA A 105 20.58 9.13 5.90
C ALA A 105 19.44 10.01 5.36
N LYS A 106 19.22 9.94 4.05
CA LYS A 106 18.09 10.63 3.42
C LYS A 106 16.79 9.97 3.88
N PRO A 107 15.75 10.73 4.28
CA PRO A 107 14.46 10.15 4.60
C PRO A 107 13.94 9.34 3.41
N THR A 108 13.71 8.05 3.60
CA THR A 108 13.22 7.15 2.55
C THR A 108 11.70 7.20 2.37
N ALA A 109 10.97 7.55 3.43
CA ALA A 109 9.52 7.63 3.39
C ALA A 109 9.02 8.95 2.78
N THR A 110 8.12 8.85 1.81
CA THR A 110 7.45 10.01 1.19
C THR A 110 6.57 10.74 2.23
N PRO A 111 6.24 12.03 2.01
CA PRO A 111 5.32 12.76 2.88
C PRO A 111 3.96 12.06 3.04
N GLU A 112 3.47 11.47 1.96
CA GLU A 112 2.23 10.69 1.93
C GLU A 112 2.32 9.41 2.77
N GLN A 113 3.39 8.62 2.62
CA GLN A 113 3.60 7.44 3.48
C GLN A 113 3.71 7.82 4.96
N LYS A 114 4.32 8.97 5.28
CA LYS A 114 4.38 9.48 6.65
C LYS A 114 3.00 9.92 7.15
N LEU A 115 2.16 10.50 6.28
CA LEU A 115 0.79 10.87 6.59
C LEU A 115 -0.05 9.64 6.91
N GLU A 116 -0.06 8.63 6.03
CA GLU A 116 -0.77 7.37 6.22
C GLU A 116 -0.34 6.68 7.53
N ARG A 117 0.95 6.63 7.84
CA ARG A 117 1.46 6.07 9.12
C ARG A 117 0.99 6.84 10.36
N ARG A 118 0.78 8.16 10.27
CA ARG A 118 0.22 8.94 11.38
C ARG A 118 -1.26 8.66 11.53
N ALA A 119 -2.02 8.68 10.44
CA ALA A 119 -3.44 8.41 10.43
C ALA A 119 -3.75 6.99 10.96
N ARG A 120 -2.98 5.98 10.52
CA ARG A 120 -3.08 4.58 10.98
C ARG A 120 -2.91 4.45 12.49
N ARG A 121 -1.84 5.06 13.02
CA ARG A 121 -1.57 5.04 14.47
C ARG A 121 -2.64 5.77 15.26
N ALA A 122 -3.18 6.86 14.74
CA ALA A 122 -4.25 7.59 15.38
C ALA A 122 -5.55 6.78 15.43
N ALA A 123 -5.93 6.11 14.33
CA ALA A 123 -7.08 5.21 14.31
C ALA A 123 -6.93 4.07 15.33
N ALA A 124 -5.78 3.39 15.34
CA ALA A 124 -5.50 2.33 16.31
C ALA A 124 -5.53 2.83 17.77
N ALA A 125 -4.95 4.01 18.05
CA ALA A 125 -4.96 4.61 19.39
C ALA A 125 -6.36 4.98 19.89
N ARG A 126 -7.35 5.07 18.98
CA ARG A 126 -8.76 5.33 19.29
C ARG A 126 -9.58 4.05 19.45
N GLY A 127 -8.95 2.88 19.37
CA GLY A 127 -9.61 1.59 19.50
C GLY A 127 -10.38 1.18 18.26
N LEU A 128 -9.93 1.61 17.08
CA LEU A 128 -10.38 1.09 15.79
C LEU A 128 -9.46 -0.05 15.36
N ASP A 129 -10.03 -1.11 14.79
CA ASP A 129 -9.32 -2.26 14.24
C ASP A 129 -9.07 -2.08 12.74
N GLU A 130 -7.83 -2.32 12.29
CA GLU A 130 -7.50 -2.19 10.88
C GLU A 130 -8.04 -3.37 10.08
N ALA A 131 -8.81 -3.07 9.04
CA ALA A 131 -9.21 -4.01 8.01
C ALA A 131 -8.41 -3.76 6.72
N VAL A 132 -8.20 -4.82 5.96
CA VAL A 132 -7.66 -4.76 4.59
C VAL A 132 -8.64 -5.51 3.70
N THR A 133 -9.38 -4.77 2.87
CA THR A 133 -10.36 -5.36 1.95
C THR A 133 -9.83 -5.36 0.53
N TRP A 134 -10.50 -6.09 -0.36
CA TRP A 134 -10.21 -6.03 -1.79
C TRP A 134 -10.46 -4.61 -2.33
N SER A 135 -9.65 -4.21 -3.31
CA SER A 135 -9.84 -2.95 -4.06
C SER A 135 -10.95 -3.04 -5.10
N PHE A 136 -11.34 -4.26 -5.47
CA PHE A 136 -12.43 -4.54 -6.40
C PHE A 136 -13.59 -5.22 -5.67
N LEU A 137 -14.80 -4.98 -6.16
CA LEU A 137 -16.07 -5.37 -5.56
C LEU A 137 -17.12 -5.60 -6.65
N SER A 138 -18.31 -6.02 -6.23
CA SER A 138 -19.42 -6.24 -7.16
C SER A 138 -20.04 -4.93 -7.62
N GLU A 139 -20.59 -4.90 -8.82
CA GLU A 139 -21.28 -3.70 -9.33
C GLU A 139 -22.44 -3.28 -8.41
N ALA A 140 -23.17 -4.26 -7.87
CA ALA A 140 -24.24 -4.04 -6.90
C ALA A 140 -23.78 -3.33 -5.62
N GLU A 141 -22.59 -3.67 -5.11
CA GLU A 141 -21.98 -2.99 -3.95
C GLU A 141 -21.42 -1.60 -4.31
N ALA A 142 -21.09 -1.36 -5.59
CA ALA A 142 -20.58 -0.07 -6.06
C ALA A 142 -21.70 0.97 -6.23
N VAL A 143 -22.87 0.56 -6.71
CA VAL A 143 -24.00 1.44 -7.06
C VAL A 143 -24.39 2.41 -5.94
N PRO A 144 -24.54 2.00 -4.66
CA PRO A 144 -24.92 2.91 -3.58
C PRO A 144 -23.88 4.02 -3.32
N PHE A 145 -22.67 3.89 -3.86
CA PHE A 145 -21.57 4.85 -3.74
C PHE A 145 -21.26 5.56 -5.07
N GLY A 146 -22.22 5.59 -6.00
CA GLY A 146 -22.09 6.25 -7.30
C GLY A 146 -21.56 5.35 -8.42
N GLY A 147 -21.42 4.04 -8.18
CA GLY A 147 -20.82 3.09 -9.12
C GLY A 147 -19.29 3.17 -9.17
N GLY A 148 -18.64 2.21 -9.82
CA GLY A 148 -17.20 2.25 -10.02
C GLY A 148 -16.84 2.80 -11.40
N ALA A 149 -15.90 3.74 -11.44
CA ALA A 149 -15.46 4.34 -12.70
C ALA A 149 -14.65 3.36 -13.56
N TRP A 150 -13.95 2.40 -12.92
CA TRP A 150 -13.04 1.48 -13.59
C TRP A 150 -13.49 0.03 -13.39
N THR A 151 -13.40 -0.74 -14.47
CA THR A 151 -13.73 -2.18 -14.49
C THR A 151 -12.54 -2.97 -15.03
N LEU A 152 -12.22 -4.08 -14.37
CA LEU A 152 -11.13 -4.97 -14.78
C LEU A 152 -11.49 -5.72 -16.06
N ALA A 153 -10.55 -5.76 -17.03
CA ALA A 153 -10.74 -6.50 -18.27
C ALA A 153 -10.67 -8.02 -18.08
N ASN A 154 -9.79 -8.48 -17.17
CA ASN A 154 -9.60 -9.90 -16.85
C ASN A 154 -9.78 -10.10 -15.33
N PRO A 155 -11.02 -10.02 -14.81
CA PRO A 155 -11.27 -10.19 -13.39
C PRO A 155 -11.10 -11.65 -12.96
N ILE A 156 -10.80 -11.86 -11.68
CA ILE A 156 -10.76 -13.21 -11.09
C ILE A 156 -12.15 -13.86 -10.99
N SER A 157 -13.20 -13.04 -10.95
CA SER A 157 -14.61 -13.43 -10.92
C SER A 157 -15.47 -12.26 -11.47
N GLU A 158 -16.60 -12.57 -12.11
CA GLU A 158 -17.57 -11.56 -12.55
C GLU A 158 -18.11 -10.69 -11.41
N ASP A 159 -18.20 -11.25 -10.20
CA ASP A 159 -18.65 -10.53 -9.01
C ASP A 159 -17.59 -9.58 -8.45
N LEU A 160 -16.35 -9.63 -8.93
CA LEU A 160 -15.20 -8.90 -8.41
C LEU A 160 -14.44 -8.16 -9.53
N LYS A 161 -15.18 -7.36 -10.31
CA LYS A 161 -14.63 -6.66 -11.48
C LYS A 161 -14.61 -5.14 -11.38
N VAL A 162 -15.34 -4.54 -10.45
CA VAL A 162 -15.48 -3.07 -10.36
C VAL A 162 -14.51 -2.52 -9.31
N MET A 163 -13.71 -1.52 -9.67
CA MET A 163 -12.80 -0.85 -8.72
C MET A 163 -13.59 0.04 -7.77
N ARG A 164 -13.26 0.00 -6.48
CA ARG A 164 -14.03 0.67 -5.42
C ARG A 164 -13.99 2.21 -5.55
N PRO A 165 -15.15 2.90 -5.59
CA PRO A 165 -15.20 4.37 -5.58
C PRO A 165 -15.04 4.97 -4.17
N SER A 166 -15.16 4.14 -3.14
CA SER A 166 -15.13 4.48 -1.72
C SER A 166 -14.48 3.35 -0.93
N LEU A 167 -14.02 3.64 0.30
CA LEU A 167 -13.50 2.63 1.22
C LEU A 167 -14.63 1.93 2.01
N LEU A 168 -15.81 2.53 2.04
CA LEU A 168 -16.94 2.06 2.84
C LEU A 168 -17.51 0.70 2.38
N PRO A 169 -17.66 0.36 1.08
CA PRO A 169 -18.20 -0.94 0.66
C PRO A 169 -17.48 -2.13 1.30
N GLY A 170 -16.15 -2.15 1.22
CA GLY A 170 -15.34 -3.23 1.79
C GLY A 170 -15.48 -3.30 3.30
N LEU A 171 -15.48 -2.15 3.97
CA LEU A 171 -15.67 -2.05 5.42
C LEU A 171 -17.07 -2.51 5.86
N LEU A 172 -18.11 -2.22 5.08
CA LEU A 172 -19.48 -2.68 5.36
C LEU A 172 -19.60 -4.20 5.18
N ALA A 173 -19.05 -4.76 4.10
CA ALA A 173 -19.00 -6.20 3.91
C ALA A 173 -18.22 -6.91 5.03
N ALA A 174 -17.10 -6.33 5.49
CA ALA A 174 -16.36 -6.83 6.65
C ALA A 174 -17.16 -6.70 7.95
N THR A 175 -17.90 -5.60 8.13
CA THR A 175 -18.77 -5.38 9.28
C THR A 175 -19.89 -6.43 9.34
N GLY A 176 -20.58 -6.67 8.23
CA GLY A 176 -21.64 -7.68 8.15
C GLY A 176 -21.14 -9.07 8.49
N ARG A 177 -19.94 -9.45 8.01
CA ARG A 177 -19.30 -10.72 8.39
C ARG A 177 -19.02 -10.84 9.89
N ASN A 178 -18.65 -9.74 10.55
CA ASN A 178 -18.42 -9.73 12.00
C ASN A 178 -19.72 -9.82 12.79
N LEU A 179 -20.73 -9.02 12.43
CA LEU A 179 -22.05 -9.04 13.09
C LEU A 179 -22.71 -10.42 12.96
N LYS A 180 -22.66 -11.05 11.79
CA LYS A 180 -23.18 -12.42 11.55
C LYS A 180 -22.47 -13.50 12.37
N ARG A 181 -21.27 -13.20 12.89
CA ARG A 181 -20.51 -14.07 13.81
C ARG A 181 -20.72 -13.72 15.28
N GLY A 182 -21.73 -12.89 15.59
CA GLY A 182 -22.12 -12.55 16.95
C GLY A 182 -21.32 -11.42 17.59
N GLN A 183 -20.50 -10.68 16.84
CA GLN A 183 -19.86 -9.48 17.37
C GLN A 183 -20.91 -8.39 17.64
N GLN A 184 -20.92 -7.86 18.86
CA GLN A 184 -21.90 -6.86 19.28
C GLN A 184 -21.44 -5.42 19.01
N SER A 185 -20.12 -5.21 18.87
CA SER A 185 -19.51 -3.91 18.59
C SER A 185 -18.44 -4.10 17.53
N VAL A 186 -18.52 -3.34 16.44
CA VAL A 186 -17.58 -3.42 15.33
C VAL A 186 -17.09 -2.01 15.02
N ARG A 187 -15.76 -1.82 15.06
CA ARG A 187 -15.10 -0.53 14.85
C ARG A 187 -13.94 -0.72 13.89
N LEU A 188 -14.22 -0.69 12.59
CA LEU A 188 -13.22 -0.98 11.57
C LEU A 188 -12.72 0.31 10.94
N PHE A 189 -11.44 0.33 10.57
CA PHE A 189 -10.90 1.34 9.68
C PHE A 189 -10.03 0.71 8.59
N GLU A 190 -9.91 1.39 7.46
CA GLU A 190 -8.98 1.01 6.40
C GLU A 190 -8.33 2.27 5.82
N ILE A 191 -7.05 2.16 5.44
CA ILE A 191 -6.36 3.17 4.63
C ILE A 191 -6.04 2.53 3.28
N GLY A 192 -6.53 3.16 2.21
CA GLY A 192 -6.33 2.66 0.85
C GLY A 192 -6.65 3.71 -0.19
N ARG A 193 -6.87 3.24 -1.42
CA ARG A 193 -7.20 4.09 -2.57
C ARG A 193 -8.67 3.93 -2.94
N ARG A 194 -9.30 5.08 -3.21
CA ARG A 194 -10.53 5.18 -3.99
C ARG A 194 -10.16 5.42 -5.45
N TYR A 195 -10.84 4.73 -6.35
CA TYR A 195 -10.58 4.78 -7.79
C TYR A 195 -11.68 5.61 -8.44
N LEU A 196 -11.34 6.86 -8.75
CA LEU A 196 -12.24 7.82 -9.39
C LEU A 196 -11.93 7.91 -10.89
N ALA A 197 -12.84 8.49 -11.66
CA ALA A 197 -12.72 8.58 -13.11
C ALA A 197 -11.39 9.21 -13.57
N ASP A 198 -10.90 10.20 -12.83
CA ASP A 198 -9.69 10.95 -13.14
C ASP A 198 -8.42 10.38 -12.48
N ALA A 199 -8.54 9.68 -11.36
CA ALA A 199 -7.38 9.26 -10.59
C ALA A 199 -7.67 8.34 -9.38
N GLU A 200 -6.59 7.82 -8.83
CA GLU A 200 -6.54 7.17 -7.53
C GLU A 200 -6.26 8.19 -6.42
N ARG A 201 -7.01 8.11 -5.30
CA ARG A 201 -6.87 9.05 -4.18
C ARG A 201 -6.76 8.33 -2.83
N ALA A 202 -5.78 8.74 -2.02
CA ALA A 202 -5.59 8.21 -0.67
C ALA A 202 -6.79 8.56 0.22
N THR A 203 -7.36 7.57 0.88
CA THR A 203 -8.54 7.74 1.75
C THR A 203 -8.37 6.88 2.98
N LEU A 204 -8.85 7.39 4.13
CA LEU A 204 -9.07 6.60 5.32
C LEU A 204 -10.58 6.45 5.53
N GLY A 205 -11.09 5.23 5.50
CA GLY A 205 -12.48 4.90 5.83
C GLY A 205 -12.61 4.38 7.25
N VAL A 206 -13.71 4.68 7.93
CA VAL A 206 -14.09 4.15 9.25
C VAL A 206 -15.55 3.70 9.21
N VAL A 207 -15.85 2.57 9.83
CA VAL A 207 -17.21 2.08 10.08
C VAL A 207 -17.35 1.72 11.56
N LEU A 208 -18.41 2.23 12.18
CA LEU A 208 -18.81 1.99 13.55
C LEU A 208 -20.22 1.40 13.55
N ALA A 209 -20.36 0.16 14.03
CA ALA A 209 -21.61 -0.57 14.03
C ALA A 209 -21.82 -1.33 15.35
N GLY A 210 -23.10 -1.57 15.66
CA GLY A 210 -23.52 -2.23 16.90
C GLY A 210 -23.45 -1.29 18.11
N ASP A 211 -23.08 -1.85 19.25
CA ASP A 211 -23.07 -1.17 20.53
C ASP A 211 -21.78 -0.36 20.72
N ARG A 212 -21.91 0.97 20.84
CA ARG A 212 -20.82 1.82 21.32
C ARG A 212 -20.46 1.51 22.77
N ARG A 213 -21.49 1.29 23.59
CA ARG A 213 -21.34 0.76 24.95
C ARG A 213 -22.24 -0.46 25.12
N PRO A 214 -21.70 -1.56 25.67
CA PRO A 214 -22.51 -2.72 26.00
C PRO A 214 -23.47 -2.39 27.15
N ARG A 215 -24.51 -3.23 27.30
CA ARG A 215 -25.39 -3.18 28.47
C ARG A 215 -24.58 -3.44 29.74
N GLY A 216 -24.75 -2.59 30.75
CA GLY A 216 -24.05 -2.71 32.02
C GLY A 216 -24.95 -2.42 33.20
N TRP A 217 -24.65 -3.00 34.36
CA TRP A 217 -25.41 -2.73 35.59
C TRP A 217 -25.31 -1.25 36.01
N ARG A 218 -24.13 -0.64 35.81
CA ARG A 218 -23.85 0.77 36.13
C ARG A 218 -24.34 1.72 35.05
N ASP A 219 -24.11 1.36 33.79
CA ASP A 219 -24.30 2.26 32.65
C ASP A 219 -25.62 2.05 31.89
N GLY A 220 -26.48 1.16 32.41
CA GLY A 220 -27.83 0.90 31.93
C GLY A 220 -27.89 0.18 30.59
N LYS A 221 -28.81 0.64 29.72
CA LYS A 221 -29.06 0.06 28.40
C LYS A 221 -27.83 0.21 27.49
N ALA A 222 -27.69 -0.73 26.55
CA ALA A 222 -26.74 -0.60 25.46
C ALA A 222 -27.02 0.69 24.68
N ALA A 223 -25.95 1.33 24.20
CA ALA A 223 -26.03 2.54 23.40
C ALA A 223 -25.32 2.28 22.08
N SER A 224 -26.03 2.47 20.97
CA SER A 224 -25.47 2.38 19.63
C SER A 224 -24.63 3.62 19.29
N PHE A 225 -23.85 3.51 18.22
CA PHE A 225 -23.16 4.66 17.65
C PHE A 225 -24.12 5.65 17.00
N ASP A 226 -23.77 6.93 17.04
CA ASP A 226 -24.49 7.99 16.36
C ASP A 226 -23.57 8.84 15.45
N ALA A 227 -24.16 9.85 14.80
CA ALA A 227 -23.43 10.75 13.91
C ALA A 227 -22.36 11.60 14.62
N TYR A 228 -22.50 11.83 15.92
CA TYR A 228 -21.51 12.58 16.71
C TYR A 228 -20.30 11.72 17.04
N ASP A 229 -20.48 10.42 17.22
CA ASP A 229 -19.37 9.47 17.34
C ASP A 229 -18.53 9.48 16.04
N ALA A 230 -19.17 9.40 14.87
CA ALA A 230 -18.49 9.54 13.58
C ALA A 230 -17.78 10.90 13.44
N LYS A 231 -18.43 11.99 13.85
CA LYS A 231 -17.82 13.33 13.83
C LYS A 231 -16.57 13.41 14.70
N ALA A 232 -16.60 12.80 15.89
CA ALA A 232 -15.47 12.79 16.81
C ALA A 232 -14.27 12.02 16.21
N GLU A 233 -14.52 10.88 15.57
CA GLU A 233 -13.50 10.14 14.83
C GLU A 233 -12.94 10.96 13.67
N ALA A 234 -13.79 11.58 12.85
CA ALA A 234 -13.38 12.40 11.72
C ALA A 234 -12.45 13.54 12.15
N LEU A 235 -12.82 14.30 13.19
CA LEU A 235 -12.02 15.40 13.72
C LEU A 235 -10.68 14.92 14.28
N ALA A 236 -10.67 13.82 15.04
CA ALA A 236 -9.45 13.28 15.63
C ALA A 236 -8.47 12.78 14.55
N LEU A 237 -8.98 12.08 13.54
CA LEU A 237 -8.17 11.55 12.44
C LEU A 237 -7.63 12.66 11.53
N LEU A 238 -8.43 13.70 11.27
CA LEU A 238 -8.00 14.90 10.56
C LEU A 238 -6.90 15.64 11.33
N ALA A 239 -7.07 15.84 12.64
CA ALA A 239 -6.07 16.48 13.49
C ALA A 239 -4.74 15.71 13.47
N ALA A 240 -4.77 14.39 13.64
CA ALA A 240 -3.58 13.55 13.59
C ALA A 240 -2.90 13.51 12.20
N SER A 241 -3.71 13.66 11.15
CA SER A 241 -3.24 13.78 9.77
C SER A 241 -2.58 15.15 9.51
N GLY A 242 -2.84 16.15 10.36
CA GLY A 242 -2.25 17.49 10.29
C GLY A 242 -3.15 18.52 9.63
N ALA A 243 -4.44 18.24 9.49
CA ALA A 243 -5.43 19.21 9.03
C ALA A 243 -5.69 20.28 10.10
N PRO A 244 -5.99 21.54 9.70
CA PRO A 244 -6.30 22.63 10.63
C PRO A 244 -7.75 22.51 11.14
N VAL A 245 -7.99 21.60 12.09
CA VAL A 245 -9.34 21.25 12.55
C VAL A 245 -10.15 22.43 13.10
N ASP A 246 -9.50 23.41 13.72
CA ASP A 246 -10.13 24.61 14.27
C ASP A 246 -10.77 25.52 13.19
N ASN A 247 -10.30 25.37 11.94
CA ASN A 247 -10.78 26.17 10.80
C ASN A 247 -11.83 25.43 9.96
N LEU A 248 -12.21 24.21 10.35
CA LEU A 248 -13.13 23.38 9.56
C LEU A 248 -14.58 23.81 9.79
N GLN A 249 -15.31 23.93 8.69
CA GLN A 249 -16.74 24.18 8.69
C GLN A 249 -17.48 22.85 8.56
N VAL A 250 -18.47 22.64 9.43
CA VAL A 250 -19.42 21.54 9.27
C VAL A 250 -20.50 21.98 8.31
N MET A 251 -20.63 21.28 7.20
CA MET A 251 -21.65 21.54 6.18
C MET A 251 -22.48 20.27 5.93
N GLY A 252 -23.66 20.42 5.33
CA GLY A 252 -24.48 19.28 4.91
C GLY A 252 -23.94 18.58 3.64
N GLU A 253 -24.81 17.79 3.00
CA GLU A 253 -24.61 17.20 1.67
C GLU A 253 -23.36 16.31 1.58
N ALA A 254 -23.33 15.22 2.36
CA ALA A 254 -22.26 14.23 2.27
C ALA A 254 -22.38 13.30 1.03
N GLY A 255 -23.52 13.33 0.34
CA GLY A 255 -23.84 12.51 -0.84
C GLY A 255 -24.89 11.43 -0.55
N ASP A 256 -25.29 10.70 -1.59
CA ASP A 256 -26.44 9.78 -1.55
C ASP A 256 -26.22 8.54 -0.69
N ALA A 257 -24.96 8.18 -0.43
CA ALA A 257 -24.60 7.08 0.46
C ALA A 257 -24.92 7.39 1.95
N TRP A 258 -25.20 8.65 2.28
CA TRP A 258 -25.33 9.13 3.65
C TRP A 258 -26.78 9.46 4.01
N HIS A 259 -27.11 9.40 5.29
CA HIS A 259 -28.42 9.79 5.78
C HIS A 259 -28.60 11.32 5.67
N PRO A 260 -29.68 11.84 5.03
CA PRO A 260 -29.81 13.26 4.69
C PRO A 260 -29.86 14.20 5.91
N GLY A 261 -30.40 13.72 7.03
CA GLY A 261 -30.50 14.51 8.28
C GLY A 261 -29.49 14.15 9.37
N GLN A 262 -28.60 13.19 9.14
CA GLN A 262 -27.68 12.66 10.15
C GLN A 262 -26.26 12.48 9.60
N SER A 263 -25.88 13.30 8.63
CA SER A 263 -24.57 13.29 8.02
C SER A 263 -24.10 14.71 7.72
N GLY A 264 -22.80 14.84 7.49
CA GLY A 264 -22.19 16.11 7.15
C GLY A 264 -20.80 15.93 6.58
N THR A 265 -20.25 17.05 6.16
CA THR A 265 -18.90 17.17 5.62
C THR A 265 -18.09 18.14 6.47
N LEU A 266 -16.79 17.85 6.61
CA LEU A 266 -15.81 18.75 7.20
C LEU A 266 -15.05 19.41 6.06
N ARG A 267 -15.20 20.72 5.90
CA ARG A 267 -14.64 21.46 4.77
C ARG A 267 -13.69 22.58 5.19
N LEU A 268 -12.65 22.81 4.39
CA LEU A 268 -11.82 23.99 4.45
C LEU A 268 -12.34 25.01 3.43
N GLY A 269 -13.16 25.95 3.89
CA GLY A 269 -13.98 26.78 3.01
C GLY A 269 -15.07 25.97 2.29
N PRO A 270 -15.77 26.55 1.29
CA PRO A 270 -16.99 25.94 0.74
C PRO A 270 -16.73 24.74 -0.19
N LYS A 271 -15.56 24.68 -0.84
CA LYS A 271 -15.25 23.72 -1.92
C LYS A 271 -14.39 22.54 -1.49
N THR A 272 -13.47 22.74 -0.55
CA THR A 272 -12.48 21.70 -0.20
C THR A 272 -13.02 20.82 0.91
N VAL A 273 -13.55 19.65 0.54
CA VAL A 273 -14.01 18.65 1.50
C VAL A 273 -12.81 17.83 1.99
N LEU A 274 -12.61 17.77 3.31
CA LEU A 274 -11.55 16.95 3.92
C LEU A 274 -12.08 15.64 4.49
N ALA A 275 -13.34 15.61 4.90
CA ALA A 275 -14.00 14.38 5.31
C ALA A 275 -15.51 14.43 5.13
N SER A 276 -16.11 13.26 4.96
CA SER A 276 -17.55 13.02 5.06
C SER A 276 -17.80 12.10 6.25
N PHE A 277 -18.84 12.37 7.03
CA PHE A 277 -19.13 11.62 8.26
C PHE A 277 -20.62 11.58 8.57
N GLY A 278 -21.02 10.59 9.38
CA GLY A 278 -22.37 10.49 9.94
C GLY A 278 -22.98 9.11 9.76
N MET A 279 -24.31 9.04 9.81
CA MET A 279 -25.04 7.80 9.59
C MET A 279 -25.15 7.51 8.10
N LEU A 280 -25.04 6.23 7.74
CA LEU A 280 -25.24 5.77 6.36
C LEU A 280 -26.72 5.68 6.01
N HIS A 281 -27.04 5.84 4.73
CA HIS A 281 -28.40 5.75 4.26
C HIS A 281 -28.96 4.32 4.43
N PRO A 282 -30.22 4.12 4.88
CA PRO A 282 -30.78 2.79 5.09
C PRO A 282 -30.77 1.89 3.84
N LEU A 283 -30.91 2.48 2.64
CA LEU A 283 -30.80 1.73 1.38
C LEU A 283 -29.39 1.18 1.12
N VAL A 284 -28.35 1.91 1.54
CA VAL A 284 -26.97 1.42 1.48
C VAL A 284 -26.84 0.21 2.40
N LEU A 285 -27.29 0.32 3.64
CA LEU A 285 -27.19 -0.77 4.62
C LEU A 285 -27.94 -2.03 4.16
N LYS A 286 -29.12 -1.85 3.54
CA LYS A 286 -29.88 -2.95 2.94
C LYS A 286 -29.10 -3.66 1.83
N ALA A 287 -28.32 -2.95 1.02
CA ALA A 287 -27.50 -3.56 -0.04
C ALA A 287 -26.40 -4.48 0.52
N PHE A 288 -25.95 -4.25 1.76
CA PHE A 288 -24.95 -5.07 2.46
C PHE A 288 -25.56 -6.05 3.47
N ASP A 289 -26.89 -6.18 3.50
CA ASP A 289 -27.62 -7.03 4.45
C ASP A 289 -27.23 -6.71 5.92
N LEU A 290 -27.18 -5.42 6.22
CA LEU A 290 -26.86 -4.87 7.54
C LEU A 290 -28.12 -4.33 8.22
N ASP A 291 -28.40 -4.87 9.40
CA ASP A 291 -29.46 -4.37 10.27
C ASP A 291 -28.94 -3.27 11.20
N GLY A 292 -29.84 -2.34 11.54
CA GLY A 292 -29.57 -1.26 12.48
C GLY A 292 -28.84 -0.06 11.88
N ALA A 293 -28.43 0.85 12.75
CA ALA A 293 -27.78 2.09 12.34
C ALA A 293 -26.25 1.92 12.33
N VAL A 294 -25.62 2.38 11.26
CA VAL A 294 -24.16 2.33 11.08
C VAL A 294 -23.65 3.75 10.88
N ALA A 295 -22.69 4.14 11.71
CA ALA A 295 -22.00 5.41 11.59
C ALA A 295 -20.69 5.20 10.82
N ALA A 296 -20.31 6.14 9.96
CA ALA A 296 -19.14 6.01 9.10
C ALA A 296 -18.40 7.33 8.95
N VAL A 297 -17.14 7.23 8.52
CA VAL A 297 -16.27 8.36 8.18
C VAL A 297 -15.47 8.02 6.93
N GLU A 298 -15.32 8.98 6.04
CA GLU A 298 -14.26 8.97 5.02
C GLU A 298 -13.43 10.24 5.16
N VAL A 299 -12.13 10.08 5.40
CA VAL A 299 -11.15 11.17 5.42
C VAL A 299 -10.35 11.14 4.12
N TYR A 300 -10.41 12.23 3.37
CA TYR A 300 -9.74 12.38 2.08
C TYR A 300 -8.31 12.88 2.30
N LEU A 301 -7.37 11.94 2.47
CA LEU A 301 -5.98 12.23 2.82
C LEU A 301 -5.26 13.04 1.73
N ASP A 302 -5.68 12.88 0.48
CA ASP A 302 -5.22 13.65 -0.68
C ASP A 302 -5.63 15.13 -0.63
N ALA A 303 -6.74 15.46 0.03
CA ALA A 303 -7.26 16.81 0.13
C ALA A 303 -6.63 17.61 1.30
N ILE A 304 -5.90 16.94 2.20
CA ILE A 304 -5.28 17.59 3.36
C ILE A 304 -4.11 18.45 2.88
N PRO A 305 -4.13 19.78 3.13
CA PRO A 305 -3.05 20.64 2.68
C PRO A 305 -1.74 20.24 3.36
N PRO A 306 -0.61 20.25 2.64
CA PRO A 306 0.68 19.95 3.24
C PRO A 306 0.93 20.96 4.35
N LYS A 307 1.45 20.48 5.49
CA LYS A 307 1.83 21.35 6.60
C LYS A 307 2.85 22.36 6.06
N ARG A 308 2.49 23.65 6.05
CA ARG A 308 3.44 24.73 5.72
C ARG A 308 4.64 24.56 6.65
N ALA A 309 5.85 24.64 6.10
CA ALA A 309 7.06 24.63 6.89
C ALA A 309 7.04 25.86 7.81
N SER A 310 6.49 25.72 9.01
CA SER A 310 6.78 26.64 10.09
C SER A 310 8.26 26.43 10.37
N GLY A 311 9.08 27.47 10.20
CA GLY A 311 10.50 27.42 10.56
C GLY A 311 10.69 26.91 11.99
N PHE A 312 11.93 26.62 12.37
CA PHE A 312 12.32 26.17 13.71
C PHE A 312 11.98 27.17 14.85
N ALA A 313 11.29 28.26 14.56
CA ALA A 313 10.78 29.19 15.54
C ALA A 313 9.83 28.44 16.49
N ARG A 314 10.22 28.36 17.76
CA ARG A 314 9.30 27.98 18.83
C ARG A 314 8.07 28.88 18.72
N PRO A 315 6.85 28.34 18.90
CA PRO A 315 5.67 29.18 18.98
C PRO A 315 5.94 30.28 20.01
N ALA A 316 5.59 31.52 19.66
CA ALA A 316 5.76 32.65 20.57
C ALA A 316 5.07 32.30 21.89
N TYR A 317 5.76 32.55 23.00
CA TYR A 317 5.17 32.34 24.32
C TYR A 317 3.95 33.24 24.46
N THR A 318 2.77 32.63 24.51
CA THR A 318 1.53 33.32 24.86
C THR A 318 1.35 33.17 26.37
N PRO A 319 1.50 34.23 27.17
CA PRO A 319 1.24 34.15 28.60
C PRO A 319 -0.23 33.73 28.84
N PRO A 320 -0.50 32.96 29.90
CA PRO A 320 -1.87 32.58 30.23
C PRO A 320 -2.72 33.83 30.41
N ALA A 321 -3.89 33.86 29.78
CA ALA A 321 -4.83 34.95 29.93
C ALA A 321 -5.28 35.07 31.39
N THR A 322 -5.53 36.30 31.84
CA THR A 322 -6.18 36.56 33.13
C THR A 322 -7.53 35.85 33.22
N PRO A 323 -8.05 35.57 34.43
CA PRO A 323 -9.30 34.81 34.60
C PRO A 323 -10.42 35.35 33.71
N ALA A 324 -10.91 34.52 32.80
CA ALA A 324 -12.03 34.87 31.93
C ALA A 324 -13.34 34.73 32.70
N ALA A 325 -14.21 35.74 32.61
CA ALA A 325 -15.58 35.62 33.07
C ALA A 325 -16.39 34.81 32.04
N LEU A 326 -16.97 33.68 32.45
CA LEU A 326 -17.95 32.95 31.64
C LEU A 326 -19.33 33.56 31.82
N ALA A 327 -19.92 34.06 30.73
CA ALA A 327 -21.34 34.34 30.66
C ALA A 327 -22.01 33.22 29.86
N THR A 328 -23.15 32.72 30.34
CA THR A 328 -23.95 31.71 29.64
C THR A 328 -25.19 32.39 29.09
N ASP A 329 -25.36 32.37 27.78
CA ASP A 329 -26.54 32.91 27.12
C ASP A 329 -27.39 31.74 26.61
N ALA A 330 -28.67 31.72 27.00
CA ALA A 330 -29.61 30.69 26.57
C ALA A 330 -30.35 31.17 25.32
N LEU A 331 -29.82 30.84 24.14
CA LEU A 331 -30.47 31.13 22.87
C LEU A 331 -31.64 30.16 22.65
N VAL A 332 -32.86 30.69 22.70
CA VAL A 332 -34.06 29.98 22.23
C VAL A 332 -34.19 30.27 20.73
N ARG A 333 -34.23 29.21 19.91
CA ARG A 333 -34.54 29.29 18.48
C ARG A 333 -36.04 29.19 18.24
#